data_AF-A0A871R8S1-F1
#
_entry.id   AF-A0A871R8S1-F1
#
_cell.length_a   1.000
_cell.length_b   1.000
_cell.length_c   1.000
_cell.angle_alpha   90.00
_cell.angle_beta   90.00
_cell.angle_gamma   90.00
#
_symmetry.space_group_name_H-M   'P 1'
#
loop_
_entity.id
_entity.type
_entity.pdbx_description
1 polymer ?
#
loop_
_entity_poly.entity_id
_entity_poly.type
_entity_poly.pdbx_seq_one_letter_code
_entity_poly.pdbx_strand_id
1 'polypeptide(L)'
;MIEKHGMMKNAPKQFMYSIGYTHFKNLPLIKSHPSKEERTLSEGEIPKYVLDYSPVVYLYSEERYLPYDVAEFTSHFHAEFANGTKIKVGMDKYGSSHNTLHITDLEDLSKYVTDKEMVYMTSNEDFDKDPDWLTGIKNVPNYYNGEIQDAPATLIVVDKGNGWVDSFWFYFYSFNMGPYVMGFGPFGDHVGDWEHSLVRFYKGEPVVVWMSAHGGGGAYFYNNLEKYDNSKHPVIFSARGTHANYPSTGQHAHDIPYSILSDFTDRGPLWDPSLNYLAYTYNDDKVSAANGTVPFRETSYGNWLLYNGTWGDKMLAANDSRQRWSPFEWKYIDGPIGPLGKNLQRVSPCQRFVERYITGFDLESLGRYSRQLLGEDGFVGSWT
;
A
#
# COMPACT_ATOMS: atom_id res chain seq x y z
N MET A 1 26.87 -30.10 55.24
CA MET A 1 27.86 -30.73 54.36
C MET A 1 27.09 -31.27 53.17
N ILE A 2 27.13 -30.70 51.97
CA ILE A 2 28.30 -30.39 51.13
C ILE A 2 28.00 -29.11 50.35
N GLU A 3 28.97 -28.19 50.35
CA GLU A 3 29.01 -26.93 49.62
C GLU A 3 29.02 -27.16 48.11
N LYS A 4 28.31 -26.31 47.34
CA LYS A 4 28.61 -26.11 45.92
C LYS A 4 29.25 -24.75 45.73
N HIS A 5 30.54 -24.81 45.40
CA HIS A 5 31.41 -23.74 44.96
C HIS A 5 30.79 -22.90 43.85
N GLY A 6 31.01 -21.58 43.95
CA GLY A 6 30.86 -20.66 42.83
C GLY A 6 32.00 -20.84 41.81
N MET A 7 31.66 -20.63 40.54
CA MET A 7 32.59 -20.13 39.54
C MET A 7 31.88 -19.03 38.75
N MET A 8 32.44 -17.82 38.83
CA MET A 8 32.20 -16.74 37.90
C MET A 8 32.53 -17.20 36.47
N LYS A 9 31.63 -16.95 35.52
CA LYS A 9 32.00 -16.70 34.14
C LYS A 9 31.42 -15.35 33.73
N ASN A 10 32.33 -14.40 33.57
CA ASN A 10 32.11 -13.11 32.95
C ASN A 10 31.46 -13.31 31.57
N ALA A 11 30.19 -12.94 31.43
CA ALA A 11 29.61 -12.62 30.13
C ALA A 11 29.84 -11.12 29.87
N PRO A 12 30.22 -10.71 28.65
CA PRO A 12 30.52 -9.32 28.36
C PRO A 12 29.26 -8.48 28.59
N LYS A 13 29.39 -7.37 29.32
CA LYS A 13 28.41 -6.28 29.29
C LYS A 13 28.33 -5.80 27.84
N GLN A 14 27.37 -6.32 27.08
CA GLN A 14 27.03 -5.79 25.78
C GLN A 14 26.51 -4.37 26.05
N PHE A 15 27.25 -3.39 25.57
CA PHE A 15 26.86 -1.98 25.59
C PHE A 15 25.51 -1.87 24.89
N MET A 16 24.41 -1.86 25.67
CA MET A 16 23.13 -1.35 25.18
C MET A 16 23.35 0.13 24.93
N TYR A 17 23.60 0.48 23.66
CA TYR A 17 23.49 1.85 23.21
C TYR A 17 22.07 2.32 23.52
N SER A 18 21.92 3.17 24.54
CA SER A 18 20.67 3.85 24.88
C SER A 18 20.34 4.98 23.88
N ILE A 19 20.71 4.81 22.61
CA ILE A 19 20.47 5.78 21.54
C ILE A 19 19.14 5.36 20.90
N GLY A 20 18.02 5.93 21.33
CA GLY A 20 16.76 5.70 20.63
C GLY A 20 15.55 6.40 21.24
N TYR A 21 15.35 6.32 22.55
CA TYR A 21 14.10 6.80 23.16
C TYR A 21 14.08 8.27 23.57
N THR A 22 15.25 8.90 23.76
CA THR A 22 15.32 10.32 24.13
C THR A 22 15.04 11.25 22.94
N HIS A 23 15.22 10.79 21.69
CA HIS A 23 15.05 11.64 20.51
C HIS A 23 13.60 11.95 20.16
N PHE A 24 12.66 11.04 20.44
CA PHE A 24 11.26 11.19 20.02
C PHE A 24 10.34 11.83 21.07
N LYS A 25 10.78 11.97 22.34
CA LYS A 25 9.95 12.50 23.43
C LYS A 25 9.56 13.98 23.29
N ASN A 26 10.32 14.75 22.50
CA ASN A 26 10.17 16.21 22.38
C ASN A 26 9.77 16.68 20.98
N LEU A 27 9.24 15.78 20.13
CA LEU A 27 8.80 16.18 18.79
C LEU A 27 7.45 16.93 18.85
N PRO A 28 7.18 17.85 17.90
CA PRO A 28 5.93 18.61 17.85
C PRO A 28 4.79 17.75 17.31
N LEU A 29 3.55 17.95 17.76
CA LEU A 29 2.41 17.11 17.36
C LEU A 29 2.22 17.02 15.83
N ILE A 30 1.90 15.82 15.36
CA ILE A 30 1.48 15.54 13.98
C ILE A 30 0.02 16.01 13.82
N LYS A 31 -0.28 16.74 12.74
CA LYS A 31 -1.64 17.25 12.47
C LYS A 31 -2.27 16.51 11.29
N SER A 32 -3.55 16.18 11.43
CA SER A 32 -4.38 15.68 10.33
C SER A 32 -4.70 16.78 9.31
N HIS A 33 -4.95 18.00 9.79
CA HIS A 33 -5.23 19.17 8.95
C HIS A 33 -4.44 20.36 9.50
N PRO A 34 -3.15 20.49 9.14
CA PRO A 34 -2.32 21.62 9.60
C PRO A 34 -2.79 22.94 8.97
N SER A 35 -2.60 24.05 9.69
CA SER A 35 -2.85 25.39 9.13
C SER A 35 -1.83 25.73 8.04
N LYS A 36 -2.11 26.79 7.27
CA LYS A 36 -1.24 27.23 6.17
C LYS A 36 0.16 27.64 6.67
N GLU A 37 0.25 28.17 7.88
CA GLU A 37 1.50 28.58 8.54
C GLU A 37 2.26 27.40 9.16
N GLU A 38 1.56 26.30 9.48
CA GLU A 38 2.16 25.07 10.02
C GLU A 38 2.78 24.19 8.92
N ARG A 39 2.35 24.38 7.66
CA ARG A 39 2.87 23.65 6.49
C ARG A 39 4.25 24.13 6.09
N THR A 40 5.02 23.18 5.58
CA THR A 40 6.38 23.36 5.06
C THR A 40 6.48 23.14 3.55
N LEU A 41 5.49 22.51 2.93
CA LEU A 41 5.43 22.22 1.50
C LEU A 41 4.36 23.04 0.77
N SER A 42 4.67 23.43 -0.46
CA SER A 42 3.72 24.01 -1.39
C SER A 42 2.87 22.94 -2.09
N GLU A 43 1.71 23.30 -2.61
CA GLU A 43 0.93 22.40 -3.48
C GLU A 43 1.75 21.98 -4.71
N GLY A 44 1.81 20.69 -5.01
CA GLY A 44 2.59 20.12 -6.12
C GLY A 44 4.09 19.98 -5.84
N GLU A 45 4.56 20.29 -4.63
CA GLU A 45 5.97 20.15 -4.26
C GLU A 45 6.30 18.74 -3.77
N ILE A 46 7.29 18.10 -4.42
CA ILE A 46 7.86 16.81 -3.99
C ILE A 46 9.29 17.05 -3.49
N PRO A 47 9.54 17.00 -2.17
CA PRO A 47 10.88 17.19 -1.63
C PRO A 47 11.83 16.09 -2.07
N LYS A 48 13.10 16.44 -2.33
CA LYS A 48 14.12 15.47 -2.74
C LYS A 48 14.28 14.30 -1.76
N TYR A 49 14.18 14.54 -0.45
CA TYR A 49 14.32 13.47 0.54
C TYR A 49 13.25 12.39 0.41
N VAL A 50 12.06 12.69 -0.13
CA VAL A 50 11.02 11.68 -0.38
C VAL A 50 11.51 10.63 -1.37
N LEU A 51 12.28 11.05 -2.38
CA LEU A 51 12.87 10.17 -3.38
C LEU A 51 14.13 9.48 -2.84
N ASP A 52 14.98 10.21 -2.11
CA ASP A 52 16.21 9.65 -1.52
C ASP A 52 15.93 8.52 -0.53
N TYR A 53 14.78 8.54 0.14
CA TYR A 53 14.34 7.52 1.11
C TYR A 53 13.15 6.70 0.62
N SER A 54 12.89 6.70 -0.69
CA SER A 54 11.81 5.92 -1.29
C SER A 54 12.04 4.41 -1.09
N PRO A 55 10.98 3.62 -0.88
CA PRO A 55 11.11 2.18 -0.73
C PRO A 55 11.44 1.51 -2.07
N VAL A 56 12.20 0.42 -2.01
CA VAL A 56 12.32 -0.56 -3.10
C VAL A 56 11.59 -1.84 -2.71
N VAL A 57 11.04 -2.54 -3.70
CA VAL A 57 10.16 -3.69 -3.49
C VAL A 57 10.75 -4.92 -4.17
N TYR A 58 11.06 -5.96 -3.42
CA TYR A 58 11.24 -7.29 -3.99
C TYR A 58 9.86 -7.88 -4.28
N LEU A 59 9.59 -8.16 -5.55
CA LEU A 59 8.44 -8.98 -5.95
C LEU A 59 8.75 -10.45 -5.67
N TYR A 60 7.73 -11.28 -5.53
CA TYR A 60 7.91 -12.71 -5.37
C TYR A 60 8.55 -13.32 -6.63
N SER A 61 9.48 -14.27 -6.46
CA SER A 61 10.25 -14.84 -7.58
C SER A 61 9.40 -15.54 -8.64
N GLU A 62 8.25 -16.08 -8.23
CA GLU A 62 7.24 -16.70 -9.10
C GLU A 62 5.96 -15.83 -9.23
N GLU A 63 6.07 -14.52 -8.99
CA GLU A 63 4.90 -13.63 -9.11
C GLU A 63 4.31 -13.70 -10.52
N ARG A 64 3.00 -13.92 -10.58
CA ARG A 64 2.21 -13.99 -11.81
C ARG A 64 1.55 -12.66 -12.13
N TYR A 65 1.16 -11.92 -11.11
CA TYR A 65 0.40 -10.67 -11.21
C TYR A 65 1.35 -9.52 -10.90
N LEU A 66 1.96 -8.97 -11.94
CA LEU A 66 2.98 -7.91 -11.82
C LEU A 66 2.33 -6.52 -11.74
N PRO A 67 3.07 -5.49 -11.26
CA PRO A 67 2.57 -4.12 -11.20
C PRO A 67 2.03 -3.65 -12.56
N TYR A 68 1.01 -2.81 -12.56
CA TYR A 68 0.30 -2.41 -13.79
C TYR A 68 -0.03 -0.91 -13.82
N ASP A 69 -0.12 -0.33 -15.02
CA ASP A 69 -0.53 1.07 -15.20
C ASP A 69 -2.05 1.20 -15.04
N VAL A 70 -2.47 2.17 -14.21
CA VAL A 70 -3.89 2.40 -13.94
C VAL A 70 -4.70 2.90 -15.13
N ALA A 71 -4.09 3.63 -16.06
CA ALA A 71 -4.75 4.09 -17.29
C ALA A 71 -4.95 2.95 -18.27
N GLU A 72 -3.91 2.13 -18.48
CA GLU A 72 -4.01 0.92 -19.31
C GLU A 72 -5.03 -0.05 -18.70
N PHE A 73 -4.96 -0.28 -17.37
CA PHE A 73 -5.94 -1.10 -16.66
C PHE A 73 -7.35 -0.60 -16.96
N THR A 74 -7.62 0.69 -16.77
CA THR A 74 -8.94 1.29 -16.98
C THR A 74 -9.50 1.03 -18.38
N SER A 75 -8.64 0.96 -19.41
CA SER A 75 -9.06 0.69 -20.79
C SER A 75 -9.66 -0.70 -21.02
N HIS A 76 -9.53 -1.62 -20.08
CA HIS A 76 -10.14 -2.96 -20.14
C HIS A 76 -11.55 -3.03 -19.54
N PHE A 77 -12.12 -1.92 -19.10
CA PHE A 77 -13.37 -1.91 -18.32
C PHE A 77 -14.48 -1.05 -18.94
N HIS A 78 -15.69 -1.26 -18.45
CA HIS A 78 -16.83 -0.36 -18.54
C HIS A 78 -17.40 -0.12 -17.14
N ALA A 79 -18.13 0.98 -16.93
CA ALA A 79 -18.73 1.26 -15.64
C ALA A 79 -20.12 0.62 -15.49
N GLU A 80 -20.37 -0.08 -14.38
CA GLU A 80 -21.68 -0.64 -14.01
C GLU A 80 -22.04 -0.33 -12.56
N PHE A 81 -23.35 -0.26 -12.29
CA PHE A 81 -23.88 -0.32 -10.92
C PHE A 81 -23.89 -1.76 -10.39
N ALA A 82 -24.12 -1.92 -9.09
CA ALA A 82 -24.15 -3.24 -8.46
C ALA A 82 -25.20 -4.19 -9.07
N ASN A 83 -26.25 -3.67 -9.70
CA ASN A 83 -27.31 -4.44 -10.34
C ASN A 83 -27.02 -4.81 -11.81
N GLY A 84 -25.84 -4.48 -12.34
CA GLY A 84 -25.45 -4.71 -13.74
C GLY A 84 -25.94 -3.65 -14.72
N THR A 85 -26.50 -2.53 -14.24
CA THR A 85 -26.90 -1.43 -15.12
C THR A 85 -25.65 -0.66 -15.56
N LYS A 86 -25.39 -0.64 -16.88
CA LYS A 86 -24.27 0.09 -17.48
C LYS A 86 -24.42 1.60 -17.36
N ILE A 87 -23.33 2.26 -17.00
CA ILE A 87 -23.21 3.73 -16.95
C ILE A 87 -22.54 4.20 -18.23
N LYS A 88 -23.19 5.15 -18.92
CA LYS A 88 -22.60 5.79 -20.11
C LYS A 88 -21.62 6.87 -19.67
N VAL A 89 -20.40 6.82 -20.20
CA VAL A 89 -19.34 7.80 -19.92
C VAL A 89 -18.92 8.57 -21.17
N GLY A 90 -18.19 9.67 -20.98
CA GLY A 90 -17.63 10.45 -22.08
C GLY A 90 -18.67 11.03 -23.03
N MET A 91 -19.77 11.56 -22.49
CA MET A 91 -20.79 12.24 -23.29
C MET A 91 -20.17 13.45 -24.00
N ASP A 92 -20.04 13.35 -25.33
CA ASP A 92 -19.60 14.48 -26.13
C ASP A 92 -20.73 15.51 -26.33
N LYS A 93 -20.39 16.68 -26.88
CA LYS A 93 -21.35 17.75 -27.19
C LYS A 93 -22.43 17.38 -28.20
N TYR A 94 -22.32 16.21 -28.85
CA TYR A 94 -23.27 15.67 -29.82
C TYR A 94 -24.11 14.52 -29.23
N GLY A 95 -23.91 14.16 -27.96
CA GLY A 95 -24.62 13.08 -27.26
C GLY A 95 -24.06 11.68 -27.52
N SER A 96 -22.86 11.56 -28.08
CA SER A 96 -22.16 10.27 -28.21
C SER A 96 -21.51 9.91 -26.88
N SER A 97 -21.60 8.64 -26.49
CA SER A 97 -20.88 8.08 -25.34
C SER A 97 -19.99 6.93 -25.80
N HIS A 98 -18.97 6.59 -25.03
CA HIS A 98 -18.22 5.35 -25.21
C HIS A 98 -18.52 4.36 -24.08
N ASN A 99 -18.32 3.08 -24.39
CA ASN A 99 -18.56 1.99 -23.44
C ASN A 99 -17.29 1.64 -22.67
N THR A 100 -16.15 1.64 -23.35
CA THR A 100 -14.84 1.39 -22.73
C THR A 100 -14.38 2.63 -21.99
N LEU A 101 -13.93 2.48 -20.74
CA LEU A 101 -13.47 3.59 -19.92
C LEU A 101 -12.12 4.12 -20.42
N HIS A 102 -11.95 5.43 -20.30
CA HIS A 102 -10.66 6.10 -20.28
C HIS A 102 -10.39 6.61 -18.86
N ILE A 103 -9.14 6.72 -18.44
CA ILE A 103 -8.80 7.11 -17.06
C ILE A 103 -9.39 8.47 -16.64
N THR A 104 -9.56 9.39 -17.60
CA THR A 104 -10.16 10.70 -17.35
C THR A 104 -11.67 10.64 -17.08
N ASP A 105 -12.36 9.53 -17.40
CA ASP A 105 -13.77 9.36 -17.09
C ASP A 105 -14.01 9.11 -15.59
N LEU A 106 -12.98 8.66 -14.88
CA LEU A 106 -13.12 8.19 -13.50
C LEU A 106 -13.53 9.32 -12.53
N GLU A 107 -13.11 10.56 -12.78
CA GLU A 107 -13.57 11.72 -12.01
C GLU A 107 -15.09 11.90 -12.10
N ASP A 108 -15.62 11.77 -13.32
CA ASP A 108 -17.03 11.93 -13.60
C ASP A 108 -17.87 10.80 -13.01
N LEU A 109 -17.31 9.60 -12.86
CA LEU A 109 -17.99 8.46 -12.27
C LEU A 109 -18.25 8.61 -10.77
N SER A 110 -17.42 9.37 -10.06
CA SER A 110 -17.58 9.59 -8.61
C SER A 110 -18.91 10.21 -8.22
N LYS A 111 -19.56 10.96 -9.13
CA LYS A 111 -20.88 11.58 -8.87
C LYS A 111 -22.02 10.57 -8.72
N TYR A 112 -21.81 9.33 -9.18
CA TYR A 112 -22.79 8.25 -9.07
C TYR A 112 -22.59 7.39 -7.82
N VAL A 113 -21.45 7.52 -7.13
CA VAL A 113 -21.14 6.77 -5.92
C VAL A 113 -21.80 7.43 -4.70
N THR A 114 -22.48 6.63 -3.88
CA THR A 114 -23.15 7.06 -2.64
C THR A 114 -22.99 6.00 -1.56
N ASP A 115 -23.38 6.31 -0.32
CA ASP A 115 -23.39 5.35 0.79
C ASP A 115 -24.23 4.07 0.54
N LYS A 116 -25.08 4.06 -0.50
CA LYS A 116 -25.97 2.94 -0.83
C LYS A 116 -25.69 2.31 -2.19
N GLU A 117 -24.89 2.94 -3.02
CA GLU A 117 -24.70 2.55 -4.41
C GLU A 117 -23.25 2.78 -4.80
N MET A 118 -22.59 1.72 -5.26
CA MET A 118 -21.22 1.76 -5.74
C MET A 118 -21.20 1.64 -7.26
N VAL A 119 -20.20 2.27 -7.87
CA VAL A 119 -19.87 2.08 -9.28
C VAL A 119 -18.68 1.13 -9.37
N TYR A 120 -18.80 0.11 -10.20
CA TYR A 120 -17.78 -0.90 -10.44
C TYR A 120 -17.17 -0.73 -11.83
N MET A 121 -15.85 -0.79 -11.91
CA MET A 121 -15.16 -1.03 -13.17
C MET A 121 -15.32 -2.51 -13.52
N THR A 122 -16.27 -2.84 -14.39
CA THR A 122 -16.58 -4.23 -14.79
C THR A 122 -15.80 -4.61 -16.04
N SER A 123 -15.13 -5.76 -16.02
CA SER A 123 -14.21 -6.13 -17.08
C SER A 123 -14.94 -6.35 -18.40
N ASN A 124 -14.33 -5.91 -19.51
CA ASN A 124 -14.82 -6.18 -20.86
C ASN A 124 -14.52 -7.62 -21.32
N GLU A 125 -13.68 -8.34 -20.58
CA GLU A 125 -13.21 -9.69 -20.88
C GLU A 125 -13.48 -10.65 -19.70
N ASP A 126 -13.49 -11.96 -19.95
CA ASP A 126 -13.60 -12.94 -18.87
C ASP A 126 -12.26 -13.04 -18.13
N PHE A 127 -12.16 -12.35 -16.99
CA PHE A 127 -10.96 -12.33 -16.16
C PHE A 127 -10.53 -13.73 -15.67
N ASP A 128 -11.44 -14.72 -15.59
CA ASP A 128 -11.09 -16.10 -15.20
C ASP A 128 -10.40 -16.88 -16.35
N LYS A 129 -10.18 -16.24 -17.50
CA LYS A 129 -9.35 -16.76 -18.62
C LYS A 129 -7.92 -16.23 -18.62
N ASP A 130 -7.52 -15.50 -17.59
CA ASP A 130 -6.16 -14.93 -17.45
C ASP A 130 -5.71 -14.12 -18.68
N PRO A 131 -6.46 -13.08 -19.10
CA PRO A 131 -6.03 -12.23 -20.20
C PRO A 131 -4.71 -11.51 -19.86
N ASP A 132 -3.92 -11.16 -20.88
CA ASP A 132 -2.56 -10.61 -20.70
C ASP A 132 -2.50 -9.42 -19.73
N TRP A 133 -3.48 -8.50 -19.81
CA TRP A 133 -3.56 -7.31 -18.96
C TRP A 133 -3.80 -7.63 -17.48
N LEU A 134 -4.38 -8.80 -17.17
CA LEU A 134 -4.66 -9.22 -15.81
C LEU A 134 -3.36 -9.63 -15.09
N THR A 135 -2.41 -10.21 -15.82
CA THR A 135 -1.13 -10.69 -15.26
C THR A 135 -0.06 -9.62 -15.26
N GLY A 136 -0.12 -8.64 -16.18
CA GLY A 136 0.96 -7.67 -16.33
C GLY A 136 2.28 -8.31 -16.78
N ILE A 137 2.25 -9.44 -17.50
CA ILE A 137 3.43 -10.25 -17.86
C ILE A 137 4.57 -9.48 -18.57
N LYS A 138 4.27 -8.29 -19.14
CA LYS A 138 5.25 -7.41 -19.78
C LYS A 138 5.98 -6.47 -18.79
N ASN A 139 5.46 -6.34 -17.58
CA ASN A 139 5.91 -5.41 -16.54
C ASN A 139 6.93 -6.04 -15.58
N VAL A 140 7.78 -6.92 -16.11
CA VAL A 140 8.88 -7.51 -15.35
C VAL A 140 9.91 -6.41 -15.06
N PRO A 141 10.34 -6.20 -13.79
CA PRO A 141 11.35 -5.21 -13.47
C PRO A 141 12.63 -5.42 -14.26
N ASN A 142 13.22 -4.33 -14.75
CA ASN A 142 14.50 -4.35 -15.41
C ASN A 142 15.57 -4.90 -14.46
N TYR A 143 16.28 -5.94 -14.90
CA TYR A 143 17.25 -6.66 -14.07
C TYR A 143 18.36 -5.79 -13.46
N TYR A 144 18.73 -4.68 -14.12
CA TYR A 144 19.87 -3.85 -13.72
C TYR A 144 19.51 -2.75 -12.72
N ASN A 145 18.35 -2.11 -12.89
CA ASN A 145 17.95 -0.94 -12.11
C ASN A 145 16.62 -1.11 -11.39
N GLY A 146 15.85 -2.16 -11.69
CA GLY A 146 14.53 -2.41 -11.13
C GLY A 146 13.43 -1.52 -11.71
N GLU A 147 13.66 -0.79 -12.80
CA GLU A 147 12.61 0.02 -13.43
C GLU A 147 11.54 -0.84 -14.10
N ILE A 148 10.28 -0.46 -13.95
CA ILE A 148 9.18 -0.92 -14.79
C ILE A 148 8.71 0.26 -15.63
N GLN A 149 8.94 0.21 -16.95
CA GLN A 149 8.71 1.35 -17.84
C GLN A 149 7.21 1.65 -18.05
N ASP A 150 6.40 0.60 -18.18
CA ASP A 150 4.99 0.69 -18.59
C ASP A 150 4.00 0.55 -17.43
N ALA A 151 4.47 0.62 -16.17
CA ALA A 151 3.63 0.61 -14.98
C ALA A 151 4.18 1.57 -13.90
N PRO A 152 3.80 2.86 -13.94
CA PRO A 152 4.25 3.82 -12.96
C PRO A 152 3.61 3.56 -11.59
N ALA A 153 4.41 3.63 -10.53
CA ALA A 153 3.88 3.73 -9.17
C ALA A 153 3.16 5.08 -8.94
N THR A 154 2.36 5.19 -7.88
CA THR A 154 1.71 6.46 -7.53
C THR A 154 2.23 6.99 -6.20
N LEU A 155 2.89 8.15 -6.22
CA LEU A 155 3.38 8.86 -5.05
C LEU A 155 2.38 9.95 -4.64
N ILE A 156 1.92 9.92 -3.38
CA ILE A 156 1.12 10.99 -2.78
C ILE A 156 1.85 11.52 -1.54
N VAL A 157 2.21 12.80 -1.54
CA VAL A 157 2.86 13.49 -0.41
C VAL A 157 1.85 14.31 0.37
N VAL A 158 1.85 14.16 1.70
CA VAL A 158 0.95 14.86 2.62
C VAL A 158 1.78 15.63 3.65
N ASP A 159 1.62 16.95 3.68
CA ASP A 159 2.21 17.77 4.74
C ASP A 159 1.35 17.68 6.00
N LYS A 160 1.95 17.20 7.09
CA LYS A 160 1.30 16.97 8.38
C LYS A 160 1.55 18.09 9.38
N GLY A 161 2.13 19.20 8.91
CA GLY A 161 2.49 20.38 9.69
C GLY A 161 3.63 20.15 10.65
N ASN A 162 4.15 21.25 11.22
CA ASN A 162 5.22 21.21 12.22
C ASN A 162 6.50 20.48 11.75
N GLY A 163 6.72 20.44 10.43
CA GLY A 163 7.83 19.73 9.79
C GLY A 163 7.62 18.23 9.61
N TRP A 164 6.43 17.70 9.85
CA TRP A 164 6.08 16.32 9.53
C TRP A 164 5.58 16.21 8.09
N VAL A 165 6.05 15.20 7.38
CA VAL A 165 5.62 14.88 6.01
C VAL A 165 5.47 13.38 5.89
N ASP A 166 4.37 12.93 5.30
CA ASP A 166 4.16 11.54 4.93
C ASP A 166 4.26 11.40 3.42
N SER A 167 5.03 10.43 2.93
CA SER A 167 5.01 10.00 1.53
C SER A 167 4.36 8.64 1.42
N PHE A 168 3.24 8.56 0.71
CA PHE A 168 2.55 7.32 0.40
C PHE A 168 2.98 6.85 -0.98
N TRP A 169 3.53 5.64 -1.05
CA TRP A 169 3.90 4.96 -2.30
C TRP A 169 2.89 3.86 -2.56
N PHE A 170 2.05 4.07 -3.56
CA PHE A 170 1.02 3.12 -3.99
C PHE A 170 1.52 2.25 -5.13
N TYR A 171 1.18 0.97 -5.03
CA TYR A 171 1.49 -0.09 -5.98
C TYR A 171 0.17 -0.66 -6.48
N PHE A 172 -0.02 -0.63 -7.79
CA PHE A 172 -1.23 -1.15 -8.41
C PHE A 172 -0.93 -2.46 -9.13
N TYR A 173 -1.78 -3.46 -8.89
CA TYR A 173 -1.75 -4.74 -9.62
C TYR A 173 -3.12 -4.96 -10.26
N SER A 174 -3.16 -5.57 -11.44
CA SER A 174 -4.43 -5.82 -12.13
C SER A 174 -5.30 -6.89 -11.46
N PHE A 175 -4.73 -7.70 -10.57
CA PHE A 175 -5.44 -8.78 -9.89
C PHE A 175 -4.74 -9.16 -8.60
N ASN A 176 -5.52 -9.39 -7.55
CA ASN A 176 -5.08 -10.01 -6.30
C ASN A 176 -5.49 -11.48 -6.32
N MET A 177 -4.52 -12.39 -6.20
CA MET A 177 -4.79 -13.79 -5.92
C MET A 177 -4.77 -14.00 -4.41
N GLY A 178 -5.95 -14.23 -3.86
CA GLY A 178 -6.13 -14.35 -2.43
C GLY A 178 -5.43 -15.56 -1.83
N PRO A 179 -5.33 -15.64 -0.49
CA PRO A 179 -4.54 -16.66 0.16
C PRO A 179 -5.18 -18.06 0.11
N TYR A 180 -4.36 -19.07 0.40
CA TYR A 180 -4.80 -20.47 0.53
C TYR A 180 -5.01 -20.82 2.02
N VAL A 181 -6.18 -21.36 2.35
CA VAL A 181 -6.51 -21.80 3.70
C VAL A 181 -6.34 -23.32 3.78
N MET A 182 -5.35 -23.81 4.53
CA MET A 182 -5.03 -25.26 4.63
C MET A 182 -4.87 -25.97 3.27
N GLY A 183 -4.34 -25.27 2.26
CA GLY A 183 -4.17 -25.80 0.90
C GLY A 183 -5.43 -25.78 0.03
N PHE A 184 -6.56 -25.29 0.54
CA PHE A 184 -7.76 -25.00 -0.24
C PHE A 184 -7.82 -23.51 -0.58
N GLY A 185 -8.22 -23.18 -1.81
CA GLY A 185 -8.26 -21.80 -2.29
C GLY A 185 -7.89 -21.70 -3.77
N PRO A 186 -7.52 -20.49 -4.23
CA PRO A 186 -7.44 -19.24 -3.46
C PRO A 186 -8.83 -18.69 -3.06
N PHE A 187 -8.88 -17.83 -2.04
CA PHE A 187 -10.10 -17.13 -1.60
C PHE A 187 -9.82 -15.64 -1.37
N GLY A 188 -10.78 -14.76 -1.70
CA GLY A 188 -10.57 -13.32 -1.67
C GLY A 188 -9.89 -12.78 -2.94
N ASP A 189 -9.98 -13.50 -4.05
CA ASP A 189 -9.53 -13.03 -5.37
C ASP A 189 -10.32 -11.78 -5.77
N HIS A 190 -9.65 -10.76 -6.30
CA HIS A 190 -10.34 -9.61 -6.87
C HIS A 190 -9.56 -9.01 -8.03
N VAL A 191 -10.29 -8.54 -9.03
CA VAL A 191 -9.74 -7.73 -10.13
C VAL A 191 -9.41 -6.35 -9.57
N GLY A 192 -8.24 -5.82 -9.95
CA GLY A 192 -7.64 -4.61 -9.40
C GLY A 192 -7.14 -4.80 -7.97
N ASP A 193 -5.98 -4.25 -7.64
CA ASP A 193 -5.41 -4.35 -6.30
C ASP A 193 -4.57 -3.10 -5.96
N TRP A 194 -4.76 -2.60 -4.74
CA TRP A 194 -4.11 -1.39 -4.24
C TRP A 194 -3.37 -1.68 -2.94
N GLU A 195 -2.08 -1.89 -3.09
CA GLU A 195 -1.13 -1.97 -1.99
C GLU A 195 -0.37 -0.65 -1.84
N HIS A 196 0.15 -0.37 -0.65
CA HIS A 196 0.96 0.83 -0.44
C HIS A 196 1.91 0.74 0.75
N SER A 197 2.94 1.56 0.71
CA SER A 197 3.75 1.87 1.87
C SER A 197 3.70 3.35 2.20
N LEU A 198 4.06 3.69 3.43
CA LEU A 198 4.21 5.06 3.89
C LEU A 198 5.61 5.23 4.48
N VAL A 199 6.30 6.30 4.09
CA VAL A 199 7.50 6.77 4.78
C VAL A 199 7.16 8.09 5.46
N ARG A 200 7.32 8.14 6.77
CA ARG A 200 7.08 9.33 7.59
C ARG A 200 8.38 10.02 7.92
N PHE A 201 8.43 11.31 7.64
CA PHE A 201 9.58 12.18 7.85
C PHE A 201 9.32 13.20 8.93
N TYR A 202 10.36 13.51 9.71
CA TYR A 202 10.42 14.71 10.52
C TYR A 202 11.57 15.59 10.04
N LYS A 203 11.24 16.78 9.52
CA LYS A 203 12.19 17.74 8.95
C LYS A 203 13.14 17.11 7.91
N GLY A 204 12.59 16.23 7.07
CA GLY A 204 13.33 15.54 6.00
C GLY A 204 14.06 14.26 6.42
N GLU A 205 14.09 13.92 7.71
CA GLU A 205 14.69 12.68 8.20
C GLU A 205 13.63 11.59 8.36
N PRO A 206 13.82 10.37 7.79
CA PRO A 206 12.85 9.30 7.87
C PRO A 206 12.79 8.72 9.29
N VAL A 207 11.57 8.49 9.78
CA VAL A 207 11.31 8.00 11.15
C VAL A 207 10.65 6.62 11.11
N VAL A 208 9.55 6.50 10.36
CA VAL A 208 8.74 5.28 10.28
C VAL A 208 8.55 4.90 8.82
N VAL A 209 8.58 3.61 8.55
CA VAL A 209 8.04 3.02 7.32
C VAL A 209 6.87 2.12 7.71
N TRP A 210 5.72 2.32 7.09
CA TRP A 210 4.54 1.46 7.24
C TRP A 210 4.31 0.69 5.95
N MET A 211 3.90 -0.56 6.05
CA MET A 211 3.72 -1.50 4.94
C MET A 211 2.31 -2.08 5.01
N SER A 212 1.53 -2.00 3.93
CA SER A 212 0.17 -2.54 3.89
C SER A 212 0.13 -4.05 3.87
N ALA A 213 -0.87 -4.63 4.54
CA ALA A 213 -1.20 -6.05 4.45
C ALA A 213 -2.67 -6.26 4.85
N HIS A 214 -3.46 -6.94 4.02
CA HIS A 214 -4.84 -7.40 4.31
C HIS A 214 -5.77 -6.30 4.85
N GLY A 215 -5.73 -5.12 4.22
CA GLY A 215 -6.53 -3.95 4.63
C GLY A 215 -6.09 -3.25 5.90
N GLY A 216 -4.97 -3.68 6.50
CA GLY A 216 -4.22 -3.01 7.55
C GLY A 216 -2.74 -2.94 7.17
N GLY A 217 -1.85 -3.19 8.13
CA GLY A 217 -0.41 -3.19 7.90
C GLY A 217 0.41 -3.24 9.18
N GLY A 218 1.70 -2.95 9.03
CA GLY A 218 2.66 -2.86 10.13
C GLY A 218 3.58 -1.65 10.00
N ALA A 219 3.84 -0.97 11.12
CA ALA A 219 4.77 0.16 11.21
C ALA A 219 6.12 -0.26 11.80
N TYR A 220 7.20 0.17 11.17
CA TYR A 220 8.57 -0.14 11.56
C TYR A 220 9.41 1.13 11.61
N PHE A 221 10.33 1.21 12.57
CA PHE A 221 11.31 2.29 12.57
C PHE A 221 12.23 2.16 11.36
N TYR A 222 12.41 3.25 10.61
CA TYR A 222 13.21 3.27 9.39
C TYR A 222 14.63 2.69 9.61
N ASN A 223 15.27 3.03 10.73
CA ASN A 223 16.62 2.58 11.08
C ASN A 223 16.74 1.07 11.32
N ASN A 224 15.63 0.38 11.58
CA ASN A 224 15.62 -1.06 11.86
C ASN A 224 15.35 -1.89 10.60
N LEU A 225 15.00 -1.25 9.48
CA LEU A 225 14.74 -1.94 8.23
C LEU A 225 16.04 -2.18 7.45
N GLU A 226 16.06 -3.25 6.68
CA GLU A 226 17.07 -3.46 5.65
C GLU A 226 17.12 -2.27 4.69
N LYS A 227 18.32 -1.99 4.17
CA LYS A 227 18.58 -0.98 3.16
C LYS A 227 19.20 -1.64 1.94
N TYR A 228 18.66 -1.34 0.77
CA TYR A 228 19.15 -1.92 -0.48
C TYR A 228 20.55 -1.39 -0.80
N ASP A 229 21.50 -2.27 -1.11
CA ASP A 229 22.87 -1.94 -1.57
C ASP A 229 23.56 -0.77 -0.84
N ASN A 230 23.52 -0.78 0.51
CA ASN A 230 24.06 0.31 1.36
C ASN A 230 23.51 1.72 1.05
N SER A 231 22.36 1.80 0.39
CA SER A 231 21.66 3.04 0.06
C SER A 231 20.76 3.48 1.21
N LYS A 232 19.89 4.45 0.92
CA LYS A 232 18.86 4.99 1.82
C LYS A 232 17.49 4.35 1.60
N HIS A 233 17.34 3.50 0.60
CA HIS A 233 16.04 2.91 0.24
C HIS A 233 15.70 1.75 1.20
N PRO A 234 14.62 1.86 2.01
CA PRO A 234 14.15 0.73 2.80
C PRO A 234 13.65 -0.38 1.87
N VAL A 235 13.95 -1.63 2.23
CA VAL A 235 13.50 -2.80 1.46
C VAL A 235 12.14 -3.27 1.94
N ILE A 236 11.25 -3.52 0.99
CA ILE A 236 9.94 -4.15 1.16
C ILE A 236 9.93 -5.46 0.38
N PHE A 237 9.27 -6.48 0.91
CA PHE A 237 9.02 -7.73 0.21
C PHE A 237 7.51 -7.89 0.00
N SER A 238 7.08 -7.95 -1.26
CA SER A 238 5.68 -8.16 -1.63
C SER A 238 5.36 -9.64 -1.70
N ALA A 239 4.24 -10.04 -1.09
CA ALA A 239 3.80 -11.41 -1.00
C ALA A 239 3.25 -11.92 -2.33
N ARG A 240 3.44 -13.22 -2.56
CA ARG A 240 2.92 -13.92 -3.75
C ARG A 240 1.41 -13.76 -3.87
N GLY A 241 0.95 -13.09 -4.93
CA GLY A 241 -0.46 -12.99 -5.31
C GLY A 241 -1.32 -12.06 -4.45
N THR A 242 -1.13 -12.06 -3.12
CA THR A 242 -1.83 -11.16 -2.19
C THR A 242 -1.23 -9.76 -2.12
N HIS A 243 0.00 -9.62 -2.63
CA HIS A 243 0.81 -8.40 -2.68
C HIS A 243 1.08 -7.69 -1.34
N ALA A 244 0.62 -8.26 -0.23
CA ALA A 244 0.89 -7.76 1.11
C ALA A 244 2.40 -7.54 1.34
N ASN A 245 2.72 -6.45 2.03
CA ASN A 245 4.07 -5.93 2.12
C ASN A 245 4.68 -6.23 3.49
N TYR A 246 5.87 -6.84 3.48
CA TYR A 246 6.56 -7.30 4.67
C TYR A 246 8.00 -6.79 4.76
N PRO A 247 8.55 -6.65 5.98
CA PRO A 247 9.93 -6.20 6.20
C PRO A 247 10.98 -7.31 6.04
N SER A 248 10.55 -8.55 5.77
CA SER A 248 11.43 -9.71 5.67
C SER A 248 10.87 -10.78 4.74
N THR A 249 11.75 -11.64 4.24
CA THR A 249 11.41 -12.85 3.49
C THR A 249 10.86 -13.94 4.39
N GLY A 250 10.04 -14.84 3.85
CA GLY A 250 9.58 -16.05 4.52
C GLY A 250 8.06 -16.17 4.59
N GLN A 251 7.60 -16.94 5.56
CA GLN A 251 6.18 -17.19 5.81
C GLN A 251 5.63 -16.18 6.84
N HIS A 252 4.56 -15.48 6.49
CA HIS A 252 3.91 -14.49 7.35
C HIS A 252 2.48 -14.92 7.66
N ALA A 253 2.25 -15.41 8.88
CA ALA A 253 0.90 -15.77 9.31
C ALA A 253 0.04 -14.53 9.59
N HIS A 254 -1.18 -14.51 9.07
CA HIS A 254 -2.14 -13.43 9.28
C HIS A 254 -3.55 -13.98 9.50
N ASP A 255 -4.40 -13.21 10.18
CA ASP A 255 -5.84 -13.42 10.47
C ASP A 255 -6.27 -14.69 11.25
N ILE A 256 -5.62 -15.84 11.05
CA ILE A 256 -5.99 -17.12 11.65
C ILE A 256 -4.77 -17.75 12.38
N PRO A 257 -4.96 -18.38 13.55
CA PRO A 257 -3.88 -19.03 14.30
C PRO A 257 -3.13 -20.13 13.52
N TYR A 258 -1.95 -20.52 14.04
CA TYR A 258 -1.16 -21.67 13.57
C TYR A 258 -0.66 -21.60 12.12
N SER A 259 -0.53 -20.40 11.54
CA SER A 259 -0.07 -20.21 10.16
C SER A 259 -0.94 -20.93 9.12
N ILE A 260 -2.22 -21.13 9.45
CA ILE A 260 -3.22 -21.77 8.59
C ILE A 260 -3.47 -20.93 7.33
N LEU A 261 -3.34 -19.61 7.50
CA LEU A 261 -3.32 -18.62 6.44
C LEU A 261 -1.98 -17.91 6.49
N SER A 262 -1.25 -17.90 5.39
CA SER A 262 0.05 -17.26 5.34
C SER A 262 0.38 -16.73 3.96
N ASP A 263 1.01 -15.57 3.99
CA ASP A 263 1.71 -15.03 2.86
C ASP A 263 3.14 -15.56 2.79
N PHE A 264 3.68 -15.54 1.57
CA PHE A 264 5.06 -15.94 1.30
C PHE A 264 5.76 -14.84 0.54
N THR A 265 6.92 -14.43 1.05
CA THR A 265 7.78 -13.43 0.45
C THR A 265 9.18 -13.98 0.23
N ASP A 266 9.85 -13.55 -0.84
CA ASP A 266 11.24 -13.91 -1.13
C ASP A 266 12.00 -12.76 -1.84
N ARG A 267 13.22 -13.03 -2.30
CA ARG A 267 14.04 -12.09 -3.09
C ARG A 267 13.93 -12.40 -4.57
N GLY A 268 12.75 -12.19 -5.14
CA GLY A 268 12.54 -12.22 -6.58
C GLY A 268 13.11 -10.97 -7.28
N PRO A 269 12.53 -10.57 -8.42
CA PRO A 269 12.91 -9.35 -9.11
C PRO A 269 12.76 -8.11 -8.21
N LEU A 270 13.80 -7.27 -8.17
CA LEU A 270 13.75 -5.99 -7.48
C LEU A 270 13.04 -4.97 -8.37
N TRP A 271 12.04 -4.29 -7.83
CA TRP A 271 11.38 -3.13 -8.41
C TRP A 271 11.78 -1.88 -7.64
N ASP A 272 12.16 -0.82 -8.36
CA ASP A 272 12.38 0.53 -7.83
C ASP A 272 11.26 1.47 -8.31
N PRO A 273 10.22 1.70 -7.47
CA PRO A 273 9.13 2.64 -7.77
C PRO A 273 9.59 4.08 -8.06
N SER A 274 10.76 4.50 -7.58
CA SER A 274 11.24 5.86 -7.77
C SER A 274 11.76 6.13 -9.18
N LEU A 275 11.99 5.08 -9.98
CA LEU A 275 12.43 5.22 -11.38
C LEU A 275 11.27 5.49 -12.35
N ASN A 276 10.03 5.18 -11.98
CA ASN A 276 8.85 5.50 -12.75
C ASN A 276 7.62 5.70 -11.84
N TYR A 277 7.23 6.95 -11.60
CA TYR A 277 6.09 7.26 -10.73
C TYR A 277 5.30 8.48 -11.21
N LEU A 278 3.99 8.46 -10.95
CA LEU A 278 3.13 9.65 -10.93
C LEU A 278 3.23 10.31 -9.56
N ALA A 279 3.16 11.64 -9.49
CA ALA A 279 3.32 12.37 -8.23
C ALA A 279 2.19 13.36 -7.96
N TYR A 280 1.75 13.37 -6.71
CA TYR A 280 0.69 14.25 -6.24
C TYR A 280 1.00 14.75 -4.83
N THR A 281 0.44 15.91 -4.48
CA THR A 281 0.31 16.34 -3.09
C THR A 281 -1.16 16.29 -2.68
N TYR A 282 -1.45 15.96 -1.43
CA TYR A 282 -2.81 15.90 -0.91
C TYR A 282 -2.96 16.70 0.39
N ASN A 283 -3.65 17.84 0.32
CA ASN A 283 -3.84 18.78 1.44
C ASN A 283 -5.30 19.24 1.48
N ASP A 284 -5.90 19.31 2.67
CA ASP A 284 -7.30 19.77 2.85
C ASP A 284 -8.30 19.08 1.90
N ASP A 285 -8.17 17.76 1.79
CA ASP A 285 -8.98 16.91 0.91
C ASP A 285 -8.90 17.25 -0.59
N LYS A 286 -7.87 18.01 -0.98
CA LYS A 286 -7.59 18.41 -2.36
C LYS A 286 -6.32 17.73 -2.87
N VAL A 287 -6.45 17.11 -4.05
CA VAL A 287 -5.32 16.60 -4.82
C VAL A 287 -4.76 17.72 -5.69
N SER A 288 -3.44 17.88 -5.68
CA SER A 288 -2.73 18.73 -6.64
C SER A 288 -1.68 17.88 -7.35
N ALA A 289 -1.72 17.87 -8.68
CA ALA A 289 -0.71 17.22 -9.50
C ALA A 289 0.67 17.83 -9.20
N ALA A 290 1.65 16.97 -8.98
CA ALA A 290 3.06 17.31 -9.01
C ALA A 290 3.65 16.82 -10.34
N ASN A 291 4.97 16.94 -10.49
CA ASN A 291 5.69 16.29 -11.58
C ASN A 291 6.32 15.01 -11.06
N GLY A 292 5.85 13.87 -11.55
CA GLY A 292 6.52 12.59 -11.41
C GLY A 292 7.81 12.50 -12.23
N THR A 293 8.15 11.30 -12.68
CA THR A 293 9.36 11.10 -13.50
C THR A 293 9.29 11.75 -14.88
N VAL A 294 8.07 11.88 -15.41
CA VAL A 294 7.81 12.54 -16.70
C VAL A 294 7.04 13.84 -16.43
N PRO A 295 7.62 15.02 -16.76
CA PRO A 295 6.97 16.29 -16.54
C PRO A 295 5.57 16.37 -17.17
N PHE A 296 4.60 16.88 -16.41
CA PHE A 296 3.20 17.09 -16.82
C PHE A 296 2.40 15.82 -17.14
N ARG A 297 2.95 14.61 -16.94
CA ARG A 297 2.27 13.33 -17.24
C ARG A 297 0.95 13.20 -16.48
N GLU A 298 0.89 13.65 -15.25
CA GLU A 298 -0.29 13.61 -14.39
C GLU A 298 -1.49 14.34 -15.02
N THR A 299 -1.24 15.34 -15.88
CA THR A 299 -2.30 16.06 -16.58
C THR A 299 -3.04 15.15 -17.57
N SER A 300 -2.37 14.20 -18.22
CA SER A 300 -3.03 13.27 -19.15
C SER A 300 -3.85 12.20 -18.42
N TYR A 301 -3.57 11.95 -17.14
CA TYR A 301 -4.36 11.03 -16.29
C TYR A 301 -5.61 11.72 -15.72
N GLY A 302 -5.72 13.05 -15.80
CA GLY A 302 -6.83 13.81 -15.23
C GLY A 302 -6.93 13.67 -13.70
N ASN A 303 -8.12 13.85 -13.14
CA ASN A 303 -8.37 13.74 -11.70
C ASN A 303 -8.82 12.33 -11.27
N TRP A 304 -8.23 11.30 -11.86
CA TRP A 304 -8.58 9.89 -11.61
C TRP A 304 -8.52 9.48 -10.14
N LEU A 305 -7.63 10.10 -9.34
CA LEU A 305 -7.52 9.85 -7.90
C LEU A 305 -8.81 10.15 -7.13
N LEU A 306 -9.68 11.02 -7.67
CA LEU A 306 -10.98 11.35 -7.07
C LEU A 306 -12.01 10.23 -7.23
N TYR A 307 -11.69 9.16 -7.96
CA TYR A 307 -12.56 8.00 -8.10
C TYR A 307 -12.71 7.23 -6.80
N ASN A 308 -13.93 7.26 -6.26
CA ASN A 308 -14.29 6.63 -4.99
C ASN A 308 -15.13 5.35 -5.17
N GLY A 309 -15.28 4.86 -6.41
CA GLY A 309 -15.88 3.55 -6.71
C GLY A 309 -14.90 2.39 -6.53
N THR A 310 -15.26 1.22 -7.05
CA THR A 310 -14.42 0.01 -6.99
C THR A 310 -13.55 -0.12 -8.24
N TRP A 311 -12.27 -0.37 -8.00
CA TRP A 311 -11.28 -0.71 -9.02
C TRP A 311 -11.39 -2.21 -9.31
N GLY A 312 -12.29 -2.56 -10.20
CA GLY A 312 -12.54 -3.94 -10.62
C GLY A 312 -13.99 -4.38 -10.38
N ASP A 313 -14.24 -5.62 -10.79
CA ASP A 313 -15.55 -6.22 -10.87
C ASP A 313 -16.25 -6.34 -9.52
N LYS A 314 -17.58 -6.42 -9.58
CA LYS A 314 -18.39 -6.84 -8.44
C LYS A 314 -18.18 -8.32 -8.15
N MET A 315 -18.23 -8.70 -6.88
CA MET A 315 -18.32 -10.08 -6.41
C MET A 315 -19.34 -10.87 -7.23
N LEU A 316 -18.86 -11.97 -7.79
CA LEU A 316 -19.67 -12.87 -8.59
C LEU A 316 -20.82 -13.46 -7.75
N ALA A 317 -21.97 -13.64 -8.40
CA ALA A 317 -23.13 -14.26 -7.76
C ALA A 317 -22.79 -15.66 -7.24
N ALA A 318 -23.42 -16.06 -6.13
CA ALA A 318 -23.19 -17.35 -5.48
C ALA A 318 -23.42 -18.57 -6.39
N ASN A 319 -24.19 -18.42 -7.47
CA ASN A 319 -24.48 -19.46 -8.45
C ASN A 319 -23.61 -19.39 -9.72
N ASP A 320 -22.68 -18.44 -9.83
CA ASP A 320 -21.69 -18.40 -10.91
C ASP A 320 -20.77 -19.61 -10.80
N SER A 321 -20.52 -20.31 -11.92
CA SER A 321 -19.67 -21.51 -11.95
C SER A 321 -18.22 -21.27 -11.52
N ARG A 322 -17.74 -20.04 -11.65
CA ARG A 322 -16.40 -19.61 -11.24
C ARG A 322 -16.32 -19.35 -9.73
N GLN A 323 -17.45 -19.08 -9.10
CA GLN A 323 -17.55 -18.72 -7.69
C GLN A 323 -17.56 -19.95 -6.80
N ARG A 324 -16.90 -19.87 -5.64
CA ARG A 324 -16.88 -20.94 -4.63
C ARG A 324 -16.96 -20.31 -3.25
N TRP A 325 -17.79 -20.89 -2.38
CA TRP A 325 -17.89 -20.46 -1.00
C TRP A 325 -16.94 -21.26 -0.11
N SER A 326 -16.29 -20.60 0.84
CA SER A 326 -15.69 -21.23 2.01
C SER A 326 -16.25 -20.61 3.30
N PRO A 327 -16.09 -21.29 4.45
CA PRO A 327 -16.48 -20.73 5.76
C PRO A 327 -15.76 -19.43 6.14
N PHE A 328 -14.67 -19.08 5.44
CA PHE A 328 -13.87 -17.89 5.71
C PHE A 328 -14.21 -16.76 4.73
N GLU A 329 -14.24 -17.06 3.43
CA GLU A 329 -14.48 -16.06 2.37
C GLU A 329 -14.96 -16.71 1.06
N TRP A 330 -15.51 -15.89 0.15
CA TRP A 330 -15.80 -16.27 -1.24
C TRP A 330 -14.51 -16.35 -2.06
N LYS A 331 -14.51 -17.13 -3.16
CA LYS A 331 -13.38 -17.14 -4.09
C LYS A 331 -13.14 -15.75 -4.65
N TYR A 332 -14.13 -15.17 -5.32
CA TYR A 332 -14.07 -13.81 -5.85
C TYR A 332 -14.83 -12.83 -4.96
N ILE A 333 -14.24 -11.68 -4.67
CA ILE A 333 -14.85 -10.57 -3.93
C ILE A 333 -14.84 -9.28 -4.77
N ASP A 334 -15.42 -8.21 -4.24
CA ASP A 334 -15.44 -6.90 -4.91
C ASP A 334 -14.01 -6.34 -5.09
N GLY A 335 -13.76 -5.65 -6.20
CA GLY A 335 -12.53 -4.85 -6.37
C GLY A 335 -12.37 -3.75 -5.29
N PRO A 336 -11.13 -3.35 -4.96
CA PRO A 336 -10.87 -2.40 -3.89
C PRO A 336 -11.24 -0.96 -4.26
N ILE A 337 -11.34 -0.10 -3.24
CA ILE A 337 -11.40 1.36 -3.44
C ILE A 337 -10.00 1.95 -3.68
N GLY A 338 -9.96 3.10 -4.35
CA GLY A 338 -8.72 3.76 -4.75
C GLY A 338 -7.90 4.42 -3.62
N PRO A 339 -6.74 5.04 -3.95
CA PRO A 339 -5.76 5.55 -2.99
C PRO A 339 -6.30 6.54 -1.94
N LEU A 340 -7.20 7.46 -2.32
CA LEU A 340 -7.76 8.44 -1.39
C LEU A 340 -8.63 7.80 -0.30
N GLY A 341 -9.12 6.59 -0.51
CA GLY A 341 -9.86 5.80 0.48
C GLY A 341 -8.98 5.25 1.61
N LYS A 342 -7.65 5.38 1.53
CA LYS A 342 -6.70 4.84 2.52
C LYS A 342 -6.41 5.81 3.69
N ASN A 343 -7.31 6.75 3.98
CA ASN A 343 -7.21 7.69 5.11
C ASN A 343 -5.86 8.43 5.15
N LEU A 344 -5.52 9.14 4.06
CA LEU A 344 -4.21 9.78 3.92
C LEU A 344 -3.94 10.88 4.94
N GLN A 345 -4.99 11.43 5.57
CA GLN A 345 -4.86 12.45 6.63
C GLN A 345 -4.59 11.86 8.03
N ARG A 346 -4.52 10.54 8.18
CA ARG A 346 -4.25 9.86 9.46
C ARG A 346 -3.02 10.40 10.21
N VAL A 347 -3.16 10.48 11.54
CA VAL A 347 -2.09 10.89 12.47
C VAL A 347 -1.24 9.69 12.88
N SER A 348 -1.87 8.54 13.14
CA SER A 348 -1.15 7.26 13.30
C SER A 348 -0.76 6.72 11.92
N PRO A 349 0.44 6.13 11.75
CA PRO A 349 0.79 5.44 10.50
C PRO A 349 -0.18 4.30 10.14
N CYS A 350 -0.75 3.66 11.16
CA CYS A 350 -1.68 2.54 11.04
C CYS A 350 -3.12 3.03 10.81
N GLN A 351 -3.80 2.45 9.83
CA GLN A 351 -5.14 2.86 9.40
C GLN A 351 -6.26 2.27 10.28
N ARG A 352 -6.06 1.08 10.83
CA ARG A 352 -7.02 0.33 11.66
C ARG A 352 -6.42 -0.06 13.02
N PHE A 353 -7.30 -0.30 14.00
CA PHE A 353 -6.92 -0.66 15.38
C PHE A 353 -6.31 -2.07 15.53
N VAL A 354 -6.52 -2.98 14.57
CA VAL A 354 -6.04 -4.39 14.62
C VAL A 354 -4.75 -4.57 13.81
N GLU A 355 -3.85 -3.60 13.87
CA GLU A 355 -2.56 -3.64 13.18
C GLU A 355 -1.44 -4.08 14.14
N ARG A 356 -0.58 -4.98 13.69
CA ARG A 356 0.49 -5.55 14.54
C ARG A 356 1.71 -4.63 14.53
N TYR A 357 2.20 -4.32 15.73
CA TYR A 357 3.46 -3.64 15.94
C TYR A 357 4.47 -4.66 16.47
N ILE A 358 5.49 -5.00 15.69
CA ILE A 358 6.58 -5.85 16.20
C ILE A 358 7.66 -4.91 16.74
N THR A 359 7.52 -4.53 18.00
CA THR A 359 8.60 -3.94 18.79
C THR A 359 9.16 -5.00 19.72
N GLY A 360 10.48 -5.11 19.84
CA GLY A 360 11.12 -6.04 20.77
C GLY A 360 11.09 -5.59 22.24
N PHE A 361 10.17 -4.72 22.70
CA PHE A 361 10.26 -4.10 24.03
C PHE A 361 8.93 -3.65 24.66
N ASP A 362 8.97 -3.56 26.00
CA ASP A 362 7.90 -3.30 26.98
C ASP A 362 7.25 -1.90 26.90
N LEU A 363 5.91 -1.87 26.84
CA LEU A 363 5.07 -0.69 26.59
C LEU A 363 5.04 0.30 27.76
N GLU A 364 5.29 -0.13 29.00
CA GLU A 364 5.14 0.71 30.20
C GLU A 364 6.15 1.87 30.30
N SER A 365 7.22 1.84 29.50
CA SER A 365 8.26 2.88 29.48
C SER A 365 7.97 4.07 28.53
N LEU A 366 6.85 4.03 27.80
CA LEU A 366 6.57 4.93 26.68
C LEU A 366 5.45 5.95 27.00
N GLY A 367 5.76 7.24 26.92
CA GLY A 367 4.78 8.33 27.16
C GLY A 367 3.74 8.47 26.04
N ARG A 368 2.77 9.41 26.17
CA ARG A 368 1.66 9.67 25.20
C ARG A 368 2.08 9.78 23.72
N TYR A 369 3.35 10.06 23.45
CA TYR A 369 3.88 10.36 22.13
C TYR A 369 4.23 9.11 21.29
N SER A 370 4.54 7.98 21.93
CA SER A 370 4.71 6.70 21.22
C SER A 370 3.43 6.27 20.52
N ARG A 371 2.27 6.64 21.06
CA ARG A 371 0.94 6.31 20.54
C ARG A 371 0.60 7.00 19.21
N GLN A 372 1.18 8.15 18.89
CA GLN A 372 1.00 8.79 17.58
C GLN A 372 2.02 8.28 16.54
N LEU A 373 3.20 7.85 16.99
CA LEU A 373 4.21 7.23 16.14
C LEU A 373 3.87 5.78 15.81
N LEU A 374 3.15 5.08 16.68
CA LEU A 374 2.92 3.63 16.64
C LEU A 374 1.47 3.23 17.03
N GLY A 375 0.45 4.08 16.90
CA GLY A 375 -0.93 3.76 17.28
C GLY A 375 -1.17 3.43 18.76
N GLU A 376 -2.44 3.35 19.20
CA GLU A 376 -2.75 3.27 20.63
C GLU A 376 -2.56 1.90 21.29
N ASP A 377 -2.54 0.76 20.59
CA ASP A 377 -2.57 -0.57 21.24
C ASP A 377 -1.83 -1.70 20.50
N GLY A 378 -0.51 -1.55 20.29
CA GLY A 378 0.31 -2.58 19.63
C GLY A 378 0.80 -3.71 20.53
N PHE A 379 0.44 -4.96 20.20
CA PHE A 379 0.87 -6.17 20.92
C PHE A 379 2.35 -6.50 20.69
N VAL A 380 3.11 -6.67 21.77
CA VAL A 380 4.52 -7.08 21.76
C VAL A 380 4.61 -8.61 21.66
N GLY A 381 5.15 -9.12 20.56
CA GLY A 381 5.53 -10.51 20.40
C GLY A 381 7.02 -10.63 20.07
N SER A 382 7.76 -11.41 20.87
CA SER A 382 9.16 -11.74 20.60
C SER A 382 9.25 -12.80 19.50
N TRP A 383 10.09 -12.59 18.49
CA TRP A 383 10.69 -13.70 17.76
C TRP A 383 11.83 -14.26 18.62
N THR A 384 11.73 -15.52 19.02
CA THR A 384 12.88 -16.35 19.41
C THR A 384 13.35 -17.16 18.22
#